data_AF-A0A3D4YAI3-F1
#
_entry.id   AF-A0A3D4YAI3-F1
#
_cell.length_a   1.000
_cell.length_b   1.000
_cell.length_c   1.000
_cell.angle_alpha   90.00
_cell.angle_beta   90.00
_cell.angle_gamma   90.00
#
_symmetry.space_group_name_H-M   'P 1'
#
loop_
_entity.id
_entity.type
_entity.pdbx_description
1 polymer ?
#
loop_
_entity_poly.entity_id
_entity_poly.type
_entity_poly.pdbx_seq_one_letter_code
_entity_poly.pdbx_strand_id
1 'polypeptide(L)'
;MDFIYILTLILIGFLFCVLLPLLLLFYAISLSNKIKFLKIQVDKITQHVFSARETEYESDPESELQEQTTVEEESAQPQPEFIVEEPIEQIIQQSKTIHETNQNLEKAFGTKMTAWIGGIALMFSGFYLVKYSIEHSILTPFVRIIIGAIFALCALGAAHYIHLKPNFSNGNTISQSLSGAGIATLYGCCYAAGNLYNLLSNTHTFIGMAIVTVIAVLSSLRHGPYVALLGLIGGFLTPVFVGSTEPSAPLFFGYLYLLFSGLMVVARQKGWWKLSLLNVTGALVWSIMWGVKYPHDLIWVNVFLFLTFMTISAITHAVVTPLTRKNIFAITPVQLLSYGGMTVCLLVIASFSVTIQFTLQ
;
A
#
# COMPACT_ATOMS: atom_id res chain seq x y z
N MET A 1 -24.87 8.25 -36.05
CA MET A 1 -23.51 8.45 -35.49
C MET A 1 -23.16 7.20 -34.74
N ASP A 2 -22.27 6.40 -35.32
CA ASP A 2 -22.31 4.94 -35.22
C ASP A 2 -21.94 4.44 -33.81
N PHE A 3 -22.75 3.50 -33.31
CA PHE A 3 -22.55 2.77 -32.06
C PHE A 3 -21.09 2.27 -31.88
N ILE A 4 -20.41 1.97 -32.98
CA ILE A 4 -19.01 1.54 -33.05
C ILE A 4 -18.03 2.69 -32.69
N TYR A 5 -18.31 3.93 -33.09
CA TYR A 5 -17.48 5.09 -32.73
C TYR A 5 -17.64 5.44 -31.24
N ILE A 6 -18.83 5.29 -30.69
CA ILE A 6 -19.10 5.51 -29.26
C ILE A 6 -18.45 4.40 -28.42
N LEU A 7 -18.57 3.15 -28.84
CA LEU A 7 -17.94 2.01 -28.17
C LEU A 7 -16.41 2.12 -28.17
N THR A 8 -15.81 2.56 -29.28
CA THR A 8 -14.34 2.75 -29.38
C THR A 8 -13.84 3.92 -28.53
N LEU A 9 -14.55 5.05 -28.47
CA LEU A 9 -14.21 6.15 -27.56
C LEU A 9 -14.32 5.76 -26.09
N ILE A 10 -15.32 4.95 -25.73
CA ILE A 10 -15.49 4.43 -24.36
C ILE A 10 -14.40 3.41 -24.02
N LEU A 11 -14.02 2.52 -24.96
CA LEU A 11 -12.94 1.56 -24.77
C LEU A 11 -11.58 2.25 -24.64
N ILE A 12 -11.34 3.28 -25.44
CA ILE A 12 -10.13 4.12 -25.37
C ILE A 12 -10.11 4.92 -24.07
N GLY A 13 -11.24 5.49 -23.64
CA GLY A 13 -11.38 6.19 -22.37
C GLY A 13 -11.19 5.27 -21.17
N PHE A 14 -11.73 4.05 -21.21
CA PHE A 14 -11.56 3.02 -20.19
C PHE A 14 -10.12 2.52 -20.13
N LEU A 15 -9.51 2.26 -21.30
CA LEU A 15 -8.10 1.88 -21.42
C LEU A 15 -7.21 3.00 -20.88
N PHE A 16 -7.45 4.25 -21.23
CA PHE A 16 -6.65 5.37 -20.73
C PHE A 16 -6.88 5.59 -19.23
N CYS A 17 -8.11 5.52 -18.73
CA CYS A 17 -8.41 5.79 -17.33
C CYS A 17 -8.02 4.65 -16.37
N VAL A 18 -7.87 3.42 -16.85
CA VAL A 18 -7.38 2.27 -16.06
C VAL A 18 -5.88 2.06 -16.24
N LEU A 19 -5.39 2.14 -17.48
CA LEU A 19 -4.00 1.82 -17.83
C LEU A 19 -3.06 2.99 -17.49
N LEU A 20 -3.51 4.25 -17.55
CA LEU A 20 -2.74 5.41 -17.12
C LEU A 20 -2.42 5.39 -15.61
N PRO A 21 -3.38 5.20 -14.67
CA PRO A 21 -3.04 5.11 -13.24
C PRO A 21 -2.26 3.84 -12.89
N LEU A 22 -2.44 2.73 -13.60
CA LEU A 22 -1.63 1.51 -13.42
C LEU A 22 -0.18 1.72 -13.89
N LEU A 23 0.01 2.34 -15.05
CA LEU A 23 1.31 2.69 -15.61
C LEU A 23 1.99 3.77 -14.77
N LEU A 24 1.24 4.72 -14.22
CA LEU A 24 1.75 5.74 -13.31
C LEU A 24 2.05 5.19 -11.91
N LEU A 25 1.29 4.21 -11.41
CA LEU A 25 1.62 3.48 -10.19
C LEU A 25 2.92 2.69 -10.38
N PHE A 26 3.07 2.03 -11.53
CA PHE A 26 4.30 1.35 -11.91
C PHE A 26 5.47 2.34 -12.06
N TYR A 27 5.24 3.49 -12.70
CA TYR A 27 6.22 4.56 -12.86
C TYR A 27 6.62 5.17 -11.51
N ALA A 28 5.68 5.39 -10.59
CA ALA A 28 5.93 5.92 -9.25
C ALA A 28 6.71 4.92 -8.38
N ILE A 29 6.44 3.62 -8.51
CA ILE A 29 7.23 2.56 -7.89
C ILE A 29 8.66 2.56 -8.46
N SER A 30 8.81 2.68 -9.79
CA SER A 30 10.10 2.76 -10.47
C SER A 30 10.90 4.00 -10.05
N LEU A 31 10.27 5.17 -9.98
CA LEU A 31 10.90 6.42 -9.56
C LEU A 31 11.34 6.38 -8.10
N SER A 32 10.51 5.82 -7.21
CA SER A 32 10.88 5.64 -5.81
C SER A 32 12.11 4.73 -5.65
N ASN A 33 12.26 3.72 -6.51
CA ASN A 33 13.43 2.84 -6.50
C ASN A 33 14.66 3.55 -7.10
N LYS A 34 14.50 4.31 -8.19
CA LYS A 34 15.58 5.12 -8.79
C LYS A 34 16.08 6.21 -7.85
N ILE A 35 15.19 6.91 -7.13
CA ILE A 35 15.58 7.95 -6.16
C ILE A 35 16.32 7.34 -4.98
N LYS A 36 15.90 6.17 -4.47
CA LYS A 36 16.67 5.44 -3.45
C LYS A 36 18.05 5.06 -3.95
N PHE A 37 18.16 4.60 -5.19
CA PHE A 37 19.44 4.23 -5.80
C PHE A 37 20.36 5.43 -6.02
N LEU A 38 19.84 6.54 -6.56
CA LEU A 38 20.63 7.78 -6.71
C LEU A 38 21.08 8.33 -5.36
N LYS A 39 20.23 8.28 -4.33
CA LYS A 39 20.61 8.74 -3.00
C LYS A 39 21.75 7.91 -2.41
N ILE A 40 21.74 6.60 -2.62
CA ILE A 40 22.84 5.71 -2.22
C ILE A 40 24.14 6.06 -2.96
N GLN A 41 24.07 6.40 -4.25
CA GLN A 41 25.27 6.79 -5.01
C GLN A 41 25.80 8.17 -4.61
N VAL A 42 24.91 9.14 -4.36
CA VAL A 42 25.31 10.47 -3.88
C VAL A 42 25.94 10.37 -2.50
N ASP A 43 25.37 9.61 -1.55
CA ASP A 43 25.99 9.40 -0.23
C ASP A 43 27.39 8.77 -0.36
N LYS A 44 27.57 7.80 -1.27
CA LYS A 44 28.89 7.21 -1.53
C LYS A 44 29.88 8.23 -2.09
N ILE A 45 29.50 9.03 -3.08
CA ILE A 45 30.38 10.03 -3.68
C ILE A 45 30.71 11.13 -2.68
N THR A 46 29.73 11.60 -1.90
CA THR A 46 29.95 12.58 -0.84
C THR A 46 30.90 12.04 0.23
N GLN A 47 30.79 10.76 0.58
CA GLN A 47 31.70 10.11 1.51
C GLN A 47 33.13 10.03 0.95
N HIS A 48 33.31 9.66 -0.32
CA HIS A 48 34.62 9.64 -0.99
C HIS A 48 35.26 11.02 -1.15
N VAL A 49 34.46 12.05 -1.42
CA VAL A 49 34.95 13.45 -1.49
C VAL A 49 35.35 13.96 -0.11
N PHE A 50 34.66 13.54 0.95
CA PHE A 50 35.04 13.88 2.32
C PHE A 50 36.36 13.23 2.73
N SER A 51 36.55 11.95 2.45
CA SER A 51 37.79 11.25 2.77
C SER A 51 38.98 11.66 1.90
N ALA A 52 38.76 12.07 0.64
CA ALA A 52 39.83 12.64 -0.19
C ALA A 52 40.25 14.05 0.27
N ARG A 53 39.33 14.81 0.88
CA ARG A 53 39.62 16.16 1.39
C ARG A 53 40.37 16.14 2.72
N GLU A 54 40.21 15.10 3.53
CA GLU A 54 41.00 14.89 4.75
C GLU A 54 42.46 14.53 4.42
N THR A 55 42.71 13.76 3.36
CA THR A 55 44.09 13.41 2.93
C THR A 55 44.90 14.58 2.38
N GLU A 56 44.26 15.65 1.90
CA GLU A 56 44.95 16.80 1.29
C GLU A 56 45.31 17.91 2.31
N TYR A 57 44.79 17.83 3.55
CA TYR A 57 45.10 18.80 4.61
C TYR A 57 46.28 18.38 5.51
N GLU A 58 46.82 17.17 5.33
CA GLU A 58 47.93 16.62 6.13
C GLU A 58 49.31 16.76 5.43
N SER A 59 49.38 17.35 4.23
CA SER A 59 50.66 17.68 3.57
C SER A 59 51.05 19.14 3.83
N ASP A 60 51.79 19.36 4.92
CA ASP A 60 52.41 20.64 5.28
C ASP A 60 53.54 21.03 4.29
N PRO A 61 53.64 22.28 3.83
CA PRO A 61 54.62 22.71 2.84
C PRO A 61 55.89 23.22 3.53
N GLU A 62 56.77 22.32 3.96
CA GLU A 62 58.08 22.71 4.49
C GLU A 62 59.16 21.73 4.01
N SER A 63 59.47 21.78 2.72
CA SER A 63 60.60 21.03 2.12
C SER A 63 61.16 21.75 0.89
N GLU A 64 61.45 23.04 1.05
CA GLU A 64 62.41 23.73 0.18
C GLU A 64 63.26 24.62 1.07
N LEU A 65 64.49 24.18 1.40
CA LEU A 65 65.71 24.99 1.59
C LEU A 65 66.84 24.14 2.23
N GLN A 66 68.05 24.28 1.67
CA GLN A 66 69.38 23.73 2.07
C GLN A 66 69.69 22.33 1.49
N GLU A 67 70.28 22.17 0.30
CA GLU A 67 71.57 22.65 -0.25
C GLU A 67 72.84 21.97 0.34
N GLN A 68 73.34 20.97 -0.41
CA GLN A 68 74.73 20.47 -0.60
C GLN A 68 75.71 20.28 0.58
N THR A 69 76.35 19.10 0.68
CA THR A 69 77.82 18.89 0.52
C THR A 69 78.21 17.39 0.45
N THR A 70 78.84 17.08 -0.68
CA THR A 70 79.87 16.10 -1.14
C THR A 70 80.59 15.07 -0.22
N VAL A 71 80.90 13.93 -0.90
CA VAL A 71 82.01 12.92 -0.89
C VAL A 71 82.01 11.63 -0.02
N GLU A 72 82.10 10.51 -0.76
CA GLU A 72 83.02 9.35 -0.68
C GLU A 72 82.66 8.00 0.00
N GLU A 73 82.70 6.97 -0.88
CA GLU A 73 83.15 5.56 -0.74
C GLU A 73 82.39 4.47 0.06
N GLU A 74 81.93 3.48 -0.72
CA GLU A 74 82.27 2.05 -0.62
C GLU A 74 81.29 1.02 -0.02
N SER A 75 80.71 0.21 -0.93
CA SER A 75 80.44 -1.24 -0.94
C SER A 75 79.64 -1.91 0.20
N ALA A 76 78.42 -2.39 -0.11
CA ALA A 76 78.02 -3.82 -0.16
C ALA A 76 76.49 -4.01 -0.32
N GLN A 77 76.10 -4.88 -1.27
CA GLN A 77 74.75 -5.37 -1.68
C GLN A 77 73.84 -5.93 -0.55
N PRO A 78 72.60 -6.44 -0.82
CA PRO A 78 71.51 -6.07 -1.77
C PRO A 78 70.14 -5.90 -1.04
N GLN A 79 69.10 -5.50 -1.78
CA GLN A 79 67.70 -5.31 -1.33
C GLN A 79 67.09 -6.50 -0.55
N PRO A 80 66.10 -6.22 0.32
CA PRO A 80 64.79 -6.80 0.08
C PRO A 80 63.64 -5.79 0.18
N GLU A 81 62.85 -5.77 -0.89
CA GLU A 81 61.38 -5.71 -0.86
C GLU A 81 60.72 -4.59 -0.04
N PHE A 82 60.37 -3.51 -0.75
CA PHE A 82 59.37 -2.53 -0.33
C PHE A 82 58.02 -3.25 -0.10
N ILE A 83 57.73 -3.63 1.14
CA ILE A 83 56.35 -3.93 1.55
C ILE A 83 55.68 -2.57 1.75
N VAL A 84 54.89 -2.17 0.77
CA VAL A 84 53.92 -1.09 0.94
C VAL A 84 52.87 -1.61 1.94
N GLU A 85 52.97 -1.18 3.18
CA GLU A 85 51.91 -1.34 4.18
C GLU A 85 50.71 -0.49 3.74
N GLU A 86 49.81 -1.06 2.94
CA GLU A 86 48.46 -0.51 2.79
C GLU A 86 47.81 -0.45 4.20
N PRO A 87 47.14 0.66 4.57
CA PRO A 87 46.54 0.80 5.90
C PRO A 87 45.49 -0.29 6.17
N ILE A 88 45.91 -1.34 6.89
CA ILE A 88 45.08 -2.48 7.31
C ILE A 88 43.80 -2.02 8.04
N GLU A 89 43.84 -0.84 8.65
CA GLU A 89 42.73 -0.18 9.34
C GLU A 89 41.51 0.09 8.42
N GLN A 90 41.72 0.43 7.14
CA GLN A 90 40.63 0.70 6.20
C GLN A 90 39.90 -0.58 5.77
N ILE A 91 40.62 -1.70 5.66
CA ILE A 91 40.05 -3.02 5.31
C ILE A 91 39.20 -3.57 6.48
N ILE A 92 39.62 -3.35 7.72
CA ILE A 92 38.88 -3.78 8.92
C ILE A 92 37.60 -2.93 9.10
N GLN A 93 37.66 -1.62 8.87
CA GLN A 93 36.49 -0.74 9.03
C GLN A 93 35.42 -0.96 7.94
N GLN A 94 35.85 -1.23 6.71
CA GLN A 94 34.97 -1.53 5.58
C GLN A 94 34.34 -2.94 5.69
N SER A 95 35.06 -3.93 6.22
CA SER A 95 34.50 -5.26 6.47
C SER A 95 33.47 -5.26 7.61
N LYS A 96 33.67 -4.47 8.67
CA LYS A 96 32.72 -4.34 9.79
C LYS A 96 31.38 -3.73 9.36
N THR A 97 31.40 -2.68 8.54
CA THR A 97 30.18 -2.01 8.04
C THR A 97 29.39 -2.86 7.04
N ILE A 98 30.08 -3.65 6.21
CA ILE A 98 29.43 -4.62 5.30
C ILE A 98 28.80 -5.78 6.11
N HIS A 99 29.49 -6.28 7.14
CA HIS A 99 29.01 -7.41 7.93
C HIS A 99 27.80 -7.05 8.83
N GLU A 100 27.78 -5.85 9.43
CA GLU A 100 26.66 -5.34 10.22
C GLU A 100 25.42 -5.05 9.34
N THR A 101 25.61 -4.56 8.12
CA THR A 101 24.50 -4.33 7.18
C THR A 101 23.88 -5.66 6.73
N ASN A 102 24.70 -6.68 6.42
CA ASN A 102 24.21 -8.00 6.03
C ASN A 102 23.49 -8.72 7.18
N GLN A 103 23.99 -8.66 8.41
CA GLN A 103 23.31 -9.25 9.58
C GLN A 103 21.98 -8.57 9.91
N ASN A 104 21.86 -7.26 9.70
CA ASN A 104 20.60 -6.53 9.89
C ASN A 104 19.59 -6.85 8.77
N LEU A 105 20.06 -7.05 7.53
CA LEU A 105 19.21 -7.50 6.43
C LEU A 105 18.73 -8.95 6.66
N GLU A 106 19.60 -9.86 7.07
CA GLU A 106 19.24 -11.25 7.40
C GLU A 106 18.25 -11.32 8.56
N LYS A 107 18.47 -10.56 9.65
CA LYS A 107 17.51 -10.47 10.76
C LYS A 107 16.18 -9.86 10.33
N ALA A 108 16.20 -8.82 9.50
CA ALA A 108 14.98 -8.17 9.00
C ALA A 108 14.20 -9.06 8.02
N PHE A 109 14.89 -9.77 7.12
CA PHE A 109 14.28 -10.71 6.18
C PHE A 109 13.74 -11.94 6.92
N GLY A 110 14.56 -12.58 7.74
CA GLY A 110 14.20 -13.78 8.50
C GLY A 110 13.01 -13.53 9.41
N THR A 111 12.99 -12.42 10.15
CA THR A 111 11.92 -12.21 11.16
C THR A 111 10.63 -11.68 10.55
N LYS A 112 10.70 -10.74 9.59
CA LYS A 112 9.47 -10.17 8.98
C LYS A 112 8.80 -11.15 8.02
N MET A 113 9.57 -11.90 7.23
CA MET A 113 8.99 -12.91 6.34
C MET A 113 8.37 -14.04 7.14
N THR A 114 9.01 -14.52 8.21
CA THR A 114 8.44 -15.59 9.05
C THR A 114 7.10 -15.18 9.66
N ALA A 115 6.97 -13.93 10.14
CA ALA A 115 5.69 -13.43 10.67
C ALA A 115 4.58 -13.35 9.60
N TRP A 116 4.95 -13.02 8.35
CA TRP A 116 4.00 -12.96 7.24
C TRP A 116 3.61 -14.37 6.75
N ILE A 117 4.60 -15.26 6.62
CA ILE A 117 4.42 -16.67 6.28
C ILE A 117 3.55 -17.35 7.34
N GLY A 118 3.78 -17.07 8.62
CA GLY A 118 2.94 -17.56 9.71
C GLY A 118 1.49 -17.08 9.58
N GLY A 119 1.28 -15.81 9.24
CA GLY A 119 -0.06 -15.27 8.96
C GLY A 119 -0.76 -15.97 7.79
N ILE A 120 -0.05 -16.24 6.71
CA ILE A 120 -0.58 -16.97 5.54
C ILE A 120 -0.85 -18.43 5.87
N ALA A 121 0.07 -19.10 6.55
CA ALA A 121 -0.09 -20.48 6.98
C ALA A 121 -1.32 -20.62 7.90
N LEU A 122 -1.52 -19.67 8.80
CA LEU A 122 -2.69 -19.59 9.68
C LEU A 122 -3.98 -19.37 8.88
N MET A 123 -3.95 -18.54 7.83
CA MET A 123 -5.07 -18.37 6.91
C MET A 123 -5.43 -19.67 6.17
N PHE A 124 -4.45 -20.36 5.57
CA PHE A 124 -4.67 -21.64 4.89
C PHE A 124 -5.09 -22.76 5.83
N SER A 125 -4.55 -22.78 7.06
CA SER A 125 -4.96 -23.71 8.11
C SER A 125 -6.45 -23.57 8.41
N GLY A 126 -6.95 -22.33 8.55
CA GLY A 126 -8.38 -22.08 8.72
C GLY A 126 -9.23 -22.62 7.56
N PHE A 127 -8.81 -22.38 6.30
CA PHE A 127 -9.50 -22.91 5.12
C PHE A 127 -9.53 -24.44 5.11
N TYR A 128 -8.40 -25.09 5.37
CA TYR A 128 -8.29 -26.54 5.38
C TYR A 128 -9.09 -27.17 6.52
N LEU A 129 -9.14 -26.54 7.69
CA LEU A 129 -9.95 -26.98 8.82
C LEU A 129 -11.45 -26.95 8.50
N VAL A 130 -11.91 -25.89 7.81
CA VAL A 130 -13.30 -25.81 7.33
C VAL A 130 -13.58 -26.89 6.29
N LYS A 131 -12.69 -27.09 5.30
CA LYS A 131 -12.81 -28.15 4.29
C LYS A 131 -12.91 -29.54 4.94
N TYR A 132 -11.98 -29.85 5.84
CA TYR A 132 -11.94 -31.11 6.56
C TYR A 132 -13.25 -31.36 7.34
N SER A 133 -13.75 -30.31 7.99
CA SER A 133 -15.02 -30.37 8.72
C SER A 133 -16.21 -30.67 7.80
N ILE A 134 -16.23 -30.13 6.58
CA ILE A 134 -17.25 -30.40 5.55
C ILE A 134 -17.19 -31.87 5.14
N GLU A 135 -16.01 -32.37 4.78
CA GLU A 135 -15.82 -33.73 4.26
C GLU A 135 -16.25 -34.81 5.26
N HIS A 136 -16.00 -34.59 6.55
CA HIS A 136 -16.30 -35.58 7.59
C HIS A 136 -17.65 -35.33 8.30
N SER A 137 -18.41 -34.31 7.88
CA SER A 137 -19.71 -33.92 8.49
C SER A 137 -19.68 -33.74 10.01
N ILE A 138 -18.52 -33.43 10.60
CA ILE A 138 -18.32 -33.40 12.06
C ILE A 138 -19.01 -32.19 12.70
N LEU A 139 -19.08 -31.06 12.00
CA LEU A 139 -19.64 -29.81 12.52
C LEU A 139 -20.79 -29.31 11.66
N THR A 140 -21.83 -28.80 12.29
CA THR A 140 -22.91 -28.10 11.57
C THR A 140 -22.39 -26.78 10.99
N PRO A 141 -22.98 -26.28 9.88
CA PRO A 141 -22.56 -25.02 9.26
C PRO A 141 -22.54 -23.83 10.23
N PHE A 142 -23.53 -23.76 11.12
CA PHE A 142 -23.64 -22.71 12.14
C PHE A 142 -22.46 -22.73 13.13
N VAL A 143 -22.10 -23.91 13.65
CA VAL A 143 -20.99 -24.08 14.60
C VAL A 143 -19.66 -23.71 13.95
N ARG A 144 -19.44 -24.04 12.66
CA ARG A 144 -18.23 -23.65 11.93
C ARG A 144 -18.05 -22.14 11.87
N ILE A 145 -19.12 -21.40 11.61
CA ILE A 145 -19.07 -19.93 11.54
C ILE A 145 -18.81 -19.34 12.92
N ILE A 146 -19.45 -19.85 13.98
CA ILE A 146 -19.20 -19.35 15.35
C ILE A 146 -17.76 -19.58 15.77
N ILE A 147 -17.22 -20.78 15.56
CA ILE A 147 -15.82 -21.08 15.91
C ILE A 147 -14.86 -20.21 15.08
N GLY A 148 -15.14 -20.01 13.78
CA GLY A 148 -14.37 -19.12 12.92
C GLY A 148 -14.42 -17.66 13.37
N ALA A 149 -15.59 -17.17 13.78
CA ALA A 149 -15.76 -15.81 14.31
C ALA A 149 -15.04 -15.62 15.64
N ILE A 150 -15.14 -16.58 16.57
CA ILE A 150 -14.40 -16.57 17.84
C ILE A 150 -12.90 -16.55 17.56
N PHE A 151 -12.42 -17.41 16.65
CA PHE A 151 -11.02 -17.44 16.25
C PHE A 151 -10.54 -16.09 15.69
N ALA A 152 -11.32 -15.47 14.80
CA ALA A 152 -11.02 -14.16 14.23
C ALA A 152 -10.96 -13.06 15.31
N LEU A 153 -11.89 -13.06 16.27
CA LEU A 153 -11.89 -12.12 17.40
C LEU A 153 -10.70 -12.37 18.34
N CYS A 154 -10.35 -13.62 18.61
CA CYS A 154 -9.16 -13.98 19.38
C CYS A 154 -7.87 -13.51 18.67
N ALA A 155 -7.78 -13.68 17.35
CA ALA A 155 -6.66 -13.20 16.56
C ALA A 155 -6.56 -11.67 16.61
N LEU A 156 -7.67 -10.95 16.46
CA LEU A 156 -7.70 -9.48 16.59
C LEU A 156 -7.34 -9.01 18.00
N GLY A 157 -7.83 -9.70 19.04
CA GLY A 157 -7.50 -9.42 20.43
C GLY A 157 -6.03 -9.67 20.73
N ALA A 158 -5.47 -10.77 20.24
CA ALA A 158 -4.05 -11.08 20.35
C ALA A 158 -3.19 -10.08 19.59
N ALA A 159 -3.60 -9.64 18.40
CA ALA A 159 -2.92 -8.60 17.64
C ALA A 159 -2.88 -7.29 18.43
N HIS A 160 -4.01 -6.92 19.05
CA HIS A 160 -4.08 -5.74 19.90
C HIS A 160 -3.18 -5.86 21.14
N TYR A 161 -3.22 -7.00 21.83
CA TYR A 161 -2.39 -7.25 23.01
C TYR A 161 -0.88 -7.20 22.71
N ILE A 162 -0.45 -7.78 21.58
CA ILE A 162 0.95 -7.72 21.14
C ILE A 162 1.35 -6.27 20.82
N HIS A 163 0.46 -5.48 20.21
CA HIS A 163 0.70 -4.08 19.90
C HIS A 163 0.91 -3.23 21.17
N LEU A 164 0.28 -3.59 22.29
CA LEU A 164 0.41 -2.88 23.56
C LEU A 164 1.72 -3.16 24.32
N LYS A 165 2.50 -4.18 23.92
CA LYS A 165 3.74 -4.54 24.61
C LYS A 165 4.96 -3.86 23.98
N PRO A 166 5.57 -2.86 24.64
CA PRO A 166 6.72 -2.13 24.08
C PRO A 166 7.99 -2.97 23.94
N ASN A 167 8.16 -4.02 24.76
CA ASN A 167 9.37 -4.85 24.79
C ASN A 167 9.31 -6.07 23.84
N PHE A 168 8.27 -6.19 23.00
CA PHE A 168 8.16 -7.32 22.07
C PHE A 168 8.89 -7.00 20.77
N SER A 169 10.06 -7.63 20.57
CA SER A 169 10.81 -7.51 19.31
C SER A 169 9.91 -7.86 18.12
N ASN A 170 9.81 -6.97 17.13
CA ASN A 170 8.93 -7.10 15.96
C ASN A 170 7.42 -7.22 16.24
N GLY A 171 6.96 -6.80 17.43
CA GLY A 171 5.55 -6.82 17.82
C GLY A 171 4.63 -6.10 16.81
N ASN A 172 5.13 -5.07 16.14
CA ASN A 172 4.36 -4.39 15.10
C ASN A 172 4.03 -5.34 13.94
N THR A 173 5.03 -5.98 13.30
CA THR A 173 4.82 -6.86 12.13
C THR A 173 3.93 -8.06 12.46
N ILE A 174 4.12 -8.68 13.62
CA ILE A 174 3.31 -9.81 14.08
C ILE A 174 1.86 -9.37 14.32
N SER A 175 1.68 -8.20 14.95
CA SER A 175 0.34 -7.62 15.15
C SER A 175 -0.35 -7.30 13.81
N GLN A 176 0.38 -6.79 12.80
CA GLN A 176 -0.23 -6.53 11.48
C GLN A 176 -0.68 -7.82 10.79
N SER A 177 0.17 -8.87 10.79
CA SER A 177 -0.18 -10.13 10.13
C SER A 177 -1.33 -10.83 10.85
N LEU A 178 -1.33 -10.82 12.18
CA LEU A 178 -2.40 -11.42 12.98
C LEU A 178 -3.72 -10.65 12.88
N SER A 179 -3.67 -9.31 12.85
CA SER A 179 -4.86 -8.48 12.62
C SER A 179 -5.42 -8.70 11.20
N GLY A 180 -4.54 -8.79 10.19
CA GLY A 180 -4.93 -9.10 8.82
C GLY A 180 -5.59 -10.47 8.69
N ALA A 181 -5.02 -11.50 9.32
CA ALA A 181 -5.59 -12.83 9.37
C ALA A 181 -6.97 -12.85 10.03
N GLY A 182 -7.13 -12.19 11.19
CA GLY A 182 -8.42 -12.07 11.87
C GLY A 182 -9.49 -11.39 11.01
N ILE A 183 -9.18 -10.27 10.36
CA ILE A 183 -10.10 -9.57 9.44
C ILE A 183 -10.47 -10.44 8.24
N ALA A 184 -9.49 -11.13 7.65
CA ALA A 184 -9.74 -12.01 6.50
C ALA A 184 -10.65 -13.20 6.89
N THR A 185 -10.42 -13.78 8.07
CA THR A 185 -11.30 -14.83 8.60
C THR A 185 -12.71 -14.29 8.89
N LEU A 186 -12.85 -13.07 9.41
CA LEU A 186 -14.16 -12.45 9.67
C LEU A 186 -14.95 -12.26 8.36
N TYR A 187 -14.29 -11.76 7.30
CA TYR A 187 -14.88 -11.69 5.95
C TYR A 187 -15.28 -13.07 5.44
N GLY A 188 -14.41 -14.07 5.60
CA GLY A 188 -14.70 -15.45 5.22
C GLY A 188 -15.91 -16.04 5.95
N CYS A 189 -16.06 -15.74 7.24
CA CYS A 189 -17.21 -16.16 8.04
C CYS A 189 -18.51 -15.52 7.57
N CYS A 190 -18.52 -14.21 7.34
CA CYS A 190 -19.70 -13.51 6.80
C CYS A 190 -20.06 -14.03 5.40
N TYR A 191 -19.08 -14.20 4.52
CA TYR A 191 -19.29 -14.77 3.19
C TYR A 191 -19.85 -16.20 3.26
N ALA A 192 -19.27 -17.06 4.10
CA ALA A 192 -19.74 -18.44 4.27
C ALA A 192 -21.18 -18.48 4.83
N ALA A 193 -21.49 -17.61 5.79
CA ALA A 193 -22.83 -17.51 6.38
C ALA A 193 -23.90 -17.14 5.34
N GLY A 194 -23.62 -16.16 4.49
CA GLY A 194 -24.56 -15.70 3.47
C GLY A 194 -24.58 -16.56 2.22
N ASN A 195 -23.45 -16.68 1.53
CA ASN A 195 -23.40 -17.22 0.17
C ASN A 195 -23.17 -18.73 0.12
N LEU A 196 -22.42 -19.28 1.08
CA LEU A 196 -22.04 -20.69 1.04
C LEU A 196 -23.09 -21.58 1.74
N TYR A 197 -23.65 -21.09 2.84
CA TYR A 197 -24.60 -21.85 3.66
C TYR A 197 -26.02 -21.27 3.66
N ASN A 198 -26.28 -20.11 3.03
CA ASN A 198 -27.59 -19.45 2.97
C ASN A 198 -28.27 -19.29 4.35
N LEU A 199 -27.48 -19.10 5.41
CA LEU A 199 -27.96 -18.92 6.78
C LEU A 199 -28.46 -17.50 7.04
N LEU A 200 -27.97 -16.54 6.26
CA LEU A 200 -28.32 -15.12 6.35
C LEU A 200 -28.90 -14.67 5.01
N SER A 201 -29.87 -13.75 5.04
CA SER A 201 -30.32 -13.09 3.82
C SER A 201 -29.21 -12.19 3.24
N ASN A 202 -29.31 -11.86 1.95
CA ASN A 202 -28.31 -11.02 1.26
C ASN A 202 -28.10 -9.68 1.98
N THR A 203 -29.18 -9.07 2.52
CA THR A 203 -29.10 -7.83 3.30
C THR A 203 -28.28 -7.99 4.57
N HIS A 204 -28.51 -9.03 5.37
CA HIS A 204 -27.76 -9.26 6.61
C HIS A 204 -26.29 -9.59 6.32
N THR A 205 -26.03 -10.34 5.25
CA THR A 205 -24.67 -10.64 4.79
C THR A 205 -23.93 -9.38 4.38
N PHE A 206 -24.59 -8.50 3.62
CA PHE A 206 -24.03 -7.20 3.24
C PHE A 206 -23.69 -6.34 4.46
N ILE A 207 -24.62 -6.22 5.41
CA ILE A 207 -24.43 -5.47 6.65
C ILE A 207 -23.27 -6.06 7.46
N GLY A 208 -23.21 -7.38 7.60
CA GLY A 208 -22.12 -8.07 8.30
C GLY A 208 -20.75 -7.78 7.69
N MET A 209 -20.63 -7.94 6.37
CA MET A 209 -19.39 -7.64 5.63
C MET A 209 -19.01 -6.16 5.73
N ALA A 210 -19.97 -5.23 5.69
CA ALA A 210 -19.74 -3.81 5.88
C ALA A 210 -19.21 -3.49 7.29
N ILE A 211 -19.76 -4.13 8.33
CA ILE A 211 -19.24 -4.02 9.70
C ILE A 211 -17.80 -4.53 9.77
N VAL A 212 -17.48 -5.64 9.10
CA VAL A 212 -16.10 -6.14 9.01
C VAL A 212 -15.18 -5.11 8.35
N THR A 213 -15.63 -4.43 7.29
CA THR A 213 -14.87 -3.36 6.66
C THR A 213 -14.58 -2.22 7.63
N VAL A 214 -15.58 -1.78 8.40
CA VAL A 214 -15.40 -0.74 9.42
C VAL A 214 -14.38 -1.17 10.46
N ILE A 215 -14.48 -2.41 10.96
CA ILE A 215 -13.51 -2.98 11.90
C ILE A 215 -12.10 -3.00 11.30
N ALA A 216 -11.96 -3.35 10.02
CA ALA A 216 -10.68 -3.37 9.32
C ALA A 216 -10.07 -1.96 9.19
N VAL A 217 -10.89 -0.98 8.79
CA VAL A 217 -10.48 0.43 8.66
C VAL A 217 -10.06 0.99 10.03
N LEU A 218 -10.83 0.75 11.08
CA LEU A 218 -10.49 1.18 12.44
C LEU A 218 -9.22 0.49 12.96
N SER A 219 -9.09 -0.82 12.74
CA SER A 219 -7.92 -1.59 13.13
C SER A 219 -6.65 -1.13 12.41
N SER A 220 -6.77 -0.68 11.16
CA SER A 220 -5.65 -0.20 10.37
C SER A 220 -4.96 1.05 10.95
N LEU A 221 -5.69 1.88 11.72
CA LEU A 221 -5.12 3.04 12.40
C LEU A 221 -4.03 2.66 13.41
N ARG A 222 -4.10 1.45 13.97
CA ARG A 222 -3.14 0.90 14.93
C ARG A 222 -2.17 -0.06 14.28
N HIS A 223 -2.67 -0.94 13.42
CA HIS A 223 -1.90 -2.06 12.86
C HIS A 223 -1.26 -1.77 11.49
N GLY A 224 -1.46 -0.59 10.90
CA GLY A 224 -0.71 -0.15 9.70
C GLY A 224 -1.40 -0.37 8.34
N PRO A 225 -0.69 -0.08 7.24
CA PRO A 225 -1.29 0.12 5.92
C PRO A 225 -1.79 -1.17 5.25
N TYR A 226 -1.18 -2.32 5.56
CA TYR A 226 -1.59 -3.61 4.98
C TYR A 226 -2.99 -4.03 5.45
N VAL A 227 -3.36 -3.69 6.69
CA VAL A 227 -4.69 -3.94 7.22
C VAL A 227 -5.73 -3.03 6.55
N ALA A 228 -5.37 -1.77 6.29
CA ALA A 228 -6.22 -0.85 5.51
C ALA A 228 -6.44 -1.37 4.08
N LEU A 229 -5.39 -1.93 3.46
CA LEU A 229 -5.48 -2.51 2.12
C LEU A 229 -6.43 -3.71 2.08
N LEU A 230 -6.40 -4.58 3.09
CA LEU A 230 -7.36 -5.68 3.21
C LEU A 230 -8.79 -5.17 3.42
N GLY A 231 -8.97 -4.12 4.22
CA GLY A 231 -10.26 -3.43 4.37
C GLY A 231 -10.76 -2.87 3.03
N LEU A 232 -9.89 -2.20 2.26
CA LEU A 232 -10.18 -1.66 0.93
C LEU A 232 -10.64 -2.76 -0.02
N ILE A 233 -9.81 -3.79 -0.18
CA ILE A 233 -10.09 -4.91 -1.09
C ILE A 233 -11.38 -5.59 -0.67
N GLY A 234 -11.50 -6.01 0.59
CA GLY A 234 -12.70 -6.69 1.09
C GLY A 234 -13.96 -5.85 0.95
N GLY A 235 -13.88 -4.56 1.24
CA GLY A 235 -15.04 -3.68 1.18
C GLY A 235 -15.50 -3.39 -0.26
N PHE A 236 -14.57 -3.18 -1.21
CA PHE A 236 -14.94 -3.05 -2.63
C PHE A 236 -15.38 -4.38 -3.26
N LEU A 237 -14.96 -5.53 -2.72
CA LEU A 237 -15.32 -6.85 -3.23
C LEU A 237 -16.61 -7.40 -2.62
N THR A 238 -17.01 -6.89 -1.45
CA THR A 238 -18.25 -7.28 -0.73
C THR A 238 -19.49 -7.29 -1.63
N PRO A 239 -19.78 -6.24 -2.44
CA PRO A 239 -20.98 -6.24 -3.27
C PRO A 239 -20.95 -7.28 -4.39
N VAL A 240 -19.75 -7.60 -4.92
CA VAL A 240 -19.58 -8.68 -5.91
C VAL A 240 -19.96 -10.01 -5.29
N PHE A 241 -19.55 -10.24 -4.04
CA PHE A 241 -19.81 -11.49 -3.34
C PHE A 241 -21.25 -11.64 -2.87
N VAL A 242 -21.91 -10.56 -2.45
CA VAL A 242 -23.28 -10.66 -1.91
C VAL A 242 -24.33 -10.74 -3.00
N GLY A 243 -24.09 -10.20 -4.20
CA GLY A 243 -24.93 -10.38 -5.40
C GLY A 243 -26.45 -10.22 -5.17
N SER A 244 -27.04 -9.08 -5.55
CA SER A 244 -28.50 -8.89 -5.42
C SER A 244 -29.23 -9.11 -6.75
N THR A 245 -30.40 -9.75 -6.70
CA THR A 245 -31.32 -9.91 -7.83
C THR A 245 -32.00 -8.60 -8.22
N GLU A 246 -32.27 -7.73 -7.23
CA GLU A 246 -32.71 -6.34 -7.42
C GLU A 246 -31.78 -5.38 -6.65
N PRO A 247 -30.71 -4.89 -7.28
CA PRO A 247 -29.78 -3.96 -6.63
C PRO A 247 -30.44 -2.59 -6.43
N SER A 248 -30.68 -2.20 -5.18
CA SER A 248 -31.08 -0.82 -4.88
C SER A 248 -29.88 0.13 -5.03
N ALA A 249 -29.87 0.94 -6.09
CA ALA A 249 -28.81 1.93 -6.35
C ALA A 249 -28.49 2.87 -5.15
N PRO A 250 -29.48 3.43 -4.41
CA PRO A 250 -29.17 4.36 -3.32
C PRO A 250 -28.39 3.69 -2.17
N LEU A 251 -28.78 2.47 -1.80
CA LEU A 251 -28.14 1.74 -0.70
C LEU A 251 -26.70 1.36 -1.05
N PHE A 252 -26.49 0.92 -2.30
CA PHE A 252 -25.19 0.52 -2.81
C PHE A 252 -24.21 1.71 -2.85
N PHE A 253 -24.62 2.83 -3.44
CA PHE A 253 -23.78 4.04 -3.50
C PHE A 253 -23.60 4.69 -2.13
N GLY A 254 -24.60 4.62 -1.25
CA GLY A 254 -24.47 5.06 0.14
C GLY A 254 -23.38 4.28 0.90
N TYR A 255 -23.37 2.96 0.75
CA TYR A 255 -22.30 2.11 1.28
C TYR A 255 -20.93 2.45 0.69
N LEU A 256 -20.82 2.53 -0.64
CA LEU A 256 -19.56 2.88 -1.30
C LEU A 256 -19.04 4.24 -0.86
N TYR A 257 -19.93 5.22 -0.64
CA TYR A 257 -19.55 6.54 -0.18
C TYR A 257 -19.01 6.53 1.25
N LEU A 258 -19.67 5.80 2.16
CA LEU A 258 -19.19 5.62 3.53
C LEU A 258 -17.83 4.89 3.56
N LEU A 259 -17.67 3.85 2.75
CA LEU A 259 -16.40 3.16 2.58
C LEU A 259 -15.32 4.10 2.06
N PHE A 260 -15.60 4.81 0.96
CA PHE A 260 -14.66 5.72 0.34
C PHE A 260 -14.22 6.83 1.29
N SER A 261 -15.17 7.49 1.95
CA SER A 261 -14.90 8.57 2.90
C SER A 261 -14.10 8.08 4.11
N GLY A 262 -14.46 6.92 4.69
CA GLY A 262 -13.73 6.31 5.80
C GLY A 262 -12.28 6.00 5.44
N LEU A 263 -12.04 5.35 4.29
CA LEU A 263 -10.69 5.05 3.84
C LEU A 263 -9.90 6.32 3.48
N MET A 264 -10.55 7.34 2.92
CA MET A 264 -9.88 8.59 2.59
C MET A 264 -9.44 9.34 3.85
N VAL A 265 -10.26 9.36 4.90
CA VAL A 265 -9.91 9.92 6.21
C VAL A 265 -8.69 9.18 6.81
N VAL A 266 -8.70 7.85 6.81
CA VAL A 266 -7.59 7.04 7.34
C VAL A 266 -6.30 7.24 6.54
N ALA A 267 -6.39 7.17 5.21
CA ALA A 267 -5.25 7.37 4.33
C ALA A 267 -4.63 8.77 4.51
N ARG A 268 -5.46 9.78 4.78
CA ARG A 268 -4.99 11.13 5.10
C ARG A 268 -4.30 11.22 6.45
N GLN A 269 -4.92 10.71 7.52
CA GLN A 269 -4.37 10.76 8.89
C GLN A 269 -2.98 10.13 8.98
N LYS A 270 -2.72 9.08 8.21
CA LYS A 270 -1.43 8.37 8.20
C LYS A 270 -0.49 8.77 7.05
N GLY A 271 -0.91 9.67 6.17
CA GLY A 271 -0.11 10.12 5.01
C GLY A 271 0.12 9.04 3.94
N TRP A 272 -0.76 8.02 3.87
CA TRP A 272 -0.63 6.90 2.94
C TRP A 272 -1.23 7.21 1.57
N TRP A 273 -0.55 8.08 0.80
CA TRP A 273 -1.00 8.51 -0.53
C TRP A 273 -1.30 7.36 -1.50
N LYS A 274 -0.56 6.23 -1.40
CA LYS A 274 -0.80 5.04 -2.22
C LYS A 274 -2.19 4.42 -1.97
N LEU A 275 -2.67 4.44 -0.73
CA LEU A 275 -3.99 3.92 -0.38
C LEU A 275 -5.10 4.85 -0.89
N SER A 276 -4.89 6.17 -0.83
CA SER A 276 -5.81 7.14 -1.42
C SER A 276 -5.98 6.91 -2.93
N LEU A 277 -4.89 6.69 -3.67
CA LEU A 277 -4.97 6.40 -5.10
C LEU A 277 -5.78 5.14 -5.38
N LEU A 278 -5.52 4.07 -4.62
CA LEU A 278 -6.26 2.81 -4.78
C LEU A 278 -7.75 2.95 -4.44
N ASN A 279 -8.08 3.77 -3.44
CA ASN A 279 -9.46 4.05 -3.05
C ASN A 279 -10.22 4.82 -4.15
N VAL A 280 -9.57 5.82 -4.75
CA VAL A 280 -10.12 6.57 -5.90
C VAL A 280 -10.31 5.67 -7.11
N THR A 281 -9.31 4.83 -7.44
CA THR A 281 -9.45 3.87 -8.53
C THR A 281 -10.60 2.90 -8.29
N GLY A 282 -10.76 2.38 -7.07
CA GLY A 282 -11.88 1.50 -6.72
C GLY A 282 -13.24 2.17 -6.90
N ALA A 283 -13.38 3.42 -6.46
CA ALA A 283 -14.60 4.21 -6.65
C ALA A 283 -14.93 4.47 -8.13
N LEU A 284 -13.92 4.79 -8.94
CA LEU A 284 -14.08 5.02 -10.38
C LEU A 284 -14.47 3.75 -11.13
N VAL A 285 -13.81 2.63 -10.85
CA VAL A 285 -14.12 1.33 -11.47
C VAL A 285 -15.58 0.95 -11.21
N TRP A 286 -16.05 1.08 -9.97
CA TRP A 286 -17.44 0.81 -9.63
C TRP A 286 -18.43 1.77 -10.30
N SER A 287 -18.09 3.06 -10.39
CA SER A 287 -18.93 4.07 -11.05
C SER A 287 -19.11 3.75 -12.54
N ILE A 288 -18.03 3.39 -13.23
CA ILE A 288 -18.07 3.02 -14.65
C ILE A 288 -18.86 1.72 -14.84
N MET A 289 -18.54 0.68 -14.04
CA MET A 289 -19.20 -0.62 -14.16
C MET A 289 -20.71 -0.50 -13.94
N TRP A 290 -21.15 0.32 -12.99
CA TRP A 290 -22.57 0.58 -12.77
C TRP A 290 -23.21 1.36 -13.93
N GLY A 291 -22.55 2.44 -14.41
CA GLY A 291 -23.07 3.26 -15.49
C GLY A 291 -23.26 2.52 -16.82
N VAL A 292 -22.43 1.50 -17.08
CA VAL A 292 -22.58 0.62 -18.26
C VAL A 292 -23.73 -0.37 -18.08
N LYS A 293 -23.91 -0.93 -16.88
CA LYS A 293 -24.90 -1.98 -16.63
C LYS A 293 -26.32 -1.46 -16.40
N TYR A 294 -26.45 -0.28 -15.79
CA TYR A 294 -27.73 0.32 -15.39
C TYR A 294 -27.81 1.79 -15.83
N PRO A 295 -27.99 2.07 -17.14
CA PRO A 295 -28.02 3.42 -17.67
C PRO A 295 -29.21 4.27 -17.17
N HIS A 296 -30.25 3.65 -16.63
CA HIS A 296 -31.38 4.37 -16.03
C HIS A 296 -31.07 4.97 -14.65
N ASP A 297 -30.07 4.45 -13.92
CA ASP A 297 -29.73 4.86 -12.55
C ASP A 297 -28.53 5.81 -12.46
N LEU A 298 -28.15 6.45 -13.57
CA LEU A 298 -26.98 7.32 -13.65
C LEU A 298 -27.03 8.51 -12.68
N ILE A 299 -28.24 8.91 -12.24
CA ILE A 299 -28.38 9.99 -11.26
C ILE A 299 -27.66 9.67 -9.94
N TRP A 300 -27.72 8.41 -9.48
CA TRP A 300 -27.07 7.98 -8.23
C TRP A 300 -25.55 7.89 -8.38
N VAL A 301 -25.06 7.49 -9.57
CA VAL A 301 -23.64 7.50 -9.91
C VAL A 301 -23.10 8.93 -9.87
N ASN A 302 -23.82 9.89 -10.45
CA ASN A 302 -23.45 11.30 -10.45
C ASN A 302 -23.43 11.90 -9.04
N VAL A 303 -24.44 11.61 -8.23
CA VAL A 303 -24.48 12.03 -6.81
C VAL A 303 -23.30 11.45 -6.04
N PHE A 304 -22.98 10.16 -6.23
CA PHE A 304 -21.82 9.52 -5.61
C PHE A 304 -20.49 10.18 -6.03
N LEU A 305 -20.29 10.43 -7.32
CA LEU A 305 -19.08 11.09 -7.83
C LEU A 305 -18.95 12.53 -7.33
N PHE A 306 -20.06 13.27 -7.27
CA PHE A 306 -20.08 14.62 -6.71
C PHE A 306 -19.72 14.63 -5.22
N LEU A 307 -20.32 13.73 -4.44
CA LEU A 307 -20.03 13.60 -3.01
C LEU A 307 -18.58 13.18 -2.75
N THR A 308 -18.05 12.22 -3.51
CA THR A 308 -16.65 11.82 -3.39
C THR A 308 -15.72 12.98 -3.75
N PHE A 309 -16.02 13.75 -4.80
CA PHE A 309 -15.25 14.94 -5.16
C PHE A 309 -15.27 15.99 -4.04
N MET A 310 -16.44 16.25 -3.47
CA MET A 310 -16.61 17.15 -2.32
C MET A 310 -15.80 16.68 -1.11
N THR A 311 -15.77 15.37 -0.81
CA THR A 311 -14.97 14.82 0.28
C THR A 311 -13.46 15.02 0.05
N ILE A 312 -12.97 14.80 -1.17
CA ILE A 312 -11.56 15.04 -1.50
C ILE A 312 -11.23 16.53 -1.35
N SER A 313 -12.09 17.41 -1.88
CA SER A 313 -11.98 18.87 -1.75
C SER A 313 -11.94 19.33 -0.30
N ALA A 314 -12.91 18.91 0.52
CA ALA A 314 -12.99 19.27 1.93
C ALA A 314 -11.73 18.83 2.70
N ILE A 315 -11.26 17.60 2.48
CA ILE A 315 -10.06 17.06 3.13
C ILE A 315 -8.78 17.78 2.66
N THR A 316 -8.74 18.27 1.42
CA THR A 316 -7.63 19.10 0.92
C THR A 316 -7.63 20.49 1.55
N HIS A 317 -8.79 21.17 1.58
CA HIS A 317 -8.91 22.54 2.06
C HIS A 317 -8.75 22.68 3.57
N ALA A 318 -9.18 21.69 4.35
CA ALA A 318 -9.08 21.72 5.81
C ALA A 318 -7.62 21.77 6.37
N VAL A 319 -6.58 21.71 5.52
CA VAL A 319 -5.18 21.52 5.96
C VAL A 319 -4.18 22.47 5.26
N VAL A 320 -4.60 23.65 4.78
CA VAL A 320 -3.67 24.68 4.26
C VAL A 320 -2.93 25.44 5.39
N THR A 321 -2.47 24.74 6.42
CA THR A 321 -1.61 25.26 7.50
C THR A 321 -0.62 24.18 7.96
N PRO A 322 0.62 24.56 8.29
CA PRO A 322 1.83 24.28 7.51
C PRO A 322 2.30 22.83 7.67
N LEU A 323 2.35 22.07 6.56
CA LEU A 323 3.09 20.81 6.49
C LEU A 323 4.49 21.07 5.94
N THR A 324 5.50 20.58 6.65
CA THR A 324 6.91 20.69 6.32
C THR A 324 7.18 20.31 4.85
N ARG A 325 8.00 21.12 4.16
CA ARG A 325 8.33 21.14 2.72
C ARG A 325 8.53 19.78 2.03
N LYS A 326 8.84 18.72 2.78
CA LYS A 326 9.13 17.37 2.29
C LYS A 326 7.87 16.55 1.91
N ASN A 327 6.71 16.81 2.51
CA ASN A 327 5.47 16.05 2.23
C ASN A 327 4.53 16.74 1.24
N ILE A 328 4.71 18.05 1.00
CA ILE A 328 3.89 18.82 0.04
C ILE A 328 4.04 18.26 -1.38
N PHE A 329 5.26 17.92 -1.80
CA PHE A 329 5.54 17.43 -3.16
C PHE A 329 4.97 16.03 -3.48
N ALA A 330 4.67 15.21 -2.46
CA ALA A 330 4.10 13.87 -2.69
C ALA A 330 2.57 13.87 -2.76
N ILE A 331 1.92 14.90 -2.18
CA ILE A 331 0.46 14.96 -2.02
C ILE A 331 -0.19 15.75 -3.17
N THR A 332 0.45 16.81 -3.66
CA THR A 332 -0.05 17.67 -4.74
C THR A 332 -0.29 16.97 -6.09
N PRO A 333 0.58 16.08 -6.61
CA PRO A 333 0.32 15.43 -7.89
C PRO A 333 -0.83 14.41 -7.82
N VAL A 334 -0.96 13.68 -6.71
CA VAL A 334 -2.08 12.73 -6.50
C VAL A 334 -3.41 13.48 -6.39
N GLN A 335 -3.40 14.65 -5.76
CA GLN A 335 -4.57 15.52 -5.67
C GLN A 335 -4.99 16.06 -7.03
N LEU A 336 -4.07 16.67 -7.79
CA LEU A 336 -4.37 17.15 -9.15
C LEU A 336 -4.91 16.02 -10.05
N LEU A 337 -4.34 14.82 -9.94
CA LEU A 337 -4.74 13.67 -10.74
C LEU A 337 -6.13 13.15 -10.34
N SER A 338 -6.44 13.14 -9.04
CA SER A 338 -7.76 12.76 -8.54
C SER A 338 -8.84 13.77 -8.94
N TYR A 339 -8.55 15.07 -8.82
CA TYR A 339 -9.47 16.13 -9.26
C TYR A 339 -9.72 16.03 -10.77
N GLY A 340 -8.66 15.90 -11.57
CA GLY A 340 -8.78 15.76 -13.03
C GLY A 340 -9.59 14.52 -13.44
N GLY A 341 -9.26 13.35 -12.89
CA GLY A 341 -9.94 12.10 -13.22
C GLY A 341 -11.44 12.13 -12.88
N MET A 342 -11.80 12.68 -11.71
CA MET A 342 -13.19 12.78 -11.30
C MET A 342 -13.96 13.83 -12.10
N THR A 343 -13.34 14.97 -12.43
CA THR A 343 -13.98 15.97 -13.29
C THR A 343 -14.25 15.44 -14.69
N VAL A 344 -13.30 14.69 -15.27
CA VAL A 344 -13.48 14.08 -16.59
C VAL A 344 -14.58 13.01 -16.53
N CYS A 345 -14.61 12.18 -15.48
CA CYS A 345 -15.64 11.16 -15.33
C CYS A 345 -17.05 11.78 -15.15
N LEU A 346 -17.17 12.84 -14.36
CA LEU A 346 -18.41 13.62 -14.22
C LEU A 346 -18.87 14.20 -15.55
N LEU A 347 -17.97 14.79 -16.34
CA LEU A 347 -18.31 15.36 -17.65
C LEU A 347 -18.74 14.29 -18.66
N VAL A 348 -18.06 13.13 -18.67
CA VAL A 348 -18.41 12.02 -19.56
C VAL A 348 -19.78 11.45 -19.19
N ILE A 349 -20.06 11.22 -17.90
CA ILE A 349 -21.34 10.64 -17.47
C ILE A 349 -22.49 11.65 -17.59
N ALA A 350 -22.24 12.94 -17.36
CA ALA A 350 -23.21 14.00 -17.62
C ALA A 350 -23.55 14.08 -19.12
N SER A 351 -22.54 14.03 -19.99
CA SER A 351 -22.73 14.00 -21.45
C SER A 351 -23.56 12.78 -21.88
N PHE A 352 -23.31 11.62 -21.26
CA PHE A 352 -24.05 10.39 -21.53
C PHE A 352 -25.51 10.46 -21.06
N SER A 353 -25.75 11.06 -19.89
CA SER A 353 -27.10 11.27 -19.35
C SER A 353 -27.94 12.20 -20.23
N VAL A 354 -27.34 13.28 -20.73
CA VAL A 354 -27.98 14.21 -21.67
C VAL A 354 -28.32 13.50 -22.99
N THR A 355 -27.38 12.70 -23.52
CA THR A 355 -27.58 11.96 -24.77
C THR A 355 -28.72 10.94 -24.68
N ILE A 356 -28.87 10.24 -23.55
CA ILE A 356 -29.99 9.31 -23.32
C ILE A 356 -31.33 10.06 -23.27
N GLN A 357 -31.40 11.21 -22.59
CA GLN A 357 -32.65 11.99 -22.55
C GLN A 357 -33.06 12.50 -23.93
N PHE A 358 -32.11 12.94 -24.76
CA PHE A 358 -32.38 13.37 -26.13
C PHE A 358 -32.76 12.23 -27.09
N THR A 359 -32.40 10.97 -26.79
CA THR A 359 -32.75 9.81 -27.63
C THR A 359 -34.12 9.23 -27.26
N LEU A 360 -34.64 9.52 -26.06
CA LEU A 360 -35.94 9.06 -25.58
C LEU A 360 -37.08 10.08 -25.81
N GLN A 361 -36.76 11.30 -26.22
CA GLN A 361 -37.70 12.30 -26.75
C GLN A 361 -37.76 12.18 -28.27
#